data_AF-A0A4C1Z339-F1
#
_entry.id   AF-A0A4C1Z339-F1
#
_cell.length_a   1.000
_cell.length_b   1.000
_cell.length_c   1.000
_cell.angle_alpha   90.00
_cell.angle_beta   90.00
_cell.angle_gamma   90.00
#
_symmetry.space_group_name_H-M   'P 1'
#
loop_
_entity.id
_entity.type
_entity.pdbx_description
1 polymer ?
#
loop_
_entity_poly.entity_id
_entity_poly.type
_entity_poly.pdbx_seq_one_letter_code
_entity_poly.pdbx_strand_id
1 'polypeptide(L)'
;MNWQNRCPKADADYDYEKIPLSWVKSKIREETILKWQTRYDSSQTGAITKTFFPDAKKAYATIRKLKPTPVQTQIFTGHTGIAEYLHRFKLLQSPSCECDADKIESVWHIILECPRYEVARYDLEHKIETKLEKQKMHEIMENPEKRVEFLSFAEKAFREATSRHRSMNRKRNEETPPTAPTSAPTQKPQENPENEATTLRTTTTERMLRCAETAGKPGIRTREWHCSWTKTRKG
;
A
#
# COMPACT_ATOMS: atom_id res chain seq x y z
N MET A 1 19.94 47.77 41.75
CA MET A 1 19.59 46.37 42.06
C MET A 1 19.66 45.56 40.79
N ASN A 2 20.64 44.65 40.69
CA ASN A 2 20.88 43.85 39.49
C ASN A 2 20.29 42.45 39.69
N TRP A 3 19.31 42.07 38.87
CA TRP A 3 18.71 40.75 38.87
C TRP A 3 19.64 39.78 38.14
N GLN A 4 20.29 38.88 38.86
CA GLN A 4 20.87 37.67 38.29
C GLN A 4 20.63 36.47 39.22
N ASN A 5 19.38 35.99 39.23
CA ASN A 5 19.11 34.60 39.61
C ASN A 5 19.64 33.70 38.49
N ARG A 6 20.92 33.33 38.60
CA ARG A 6 21.57 32.36 37.74
C ARG A 6 21.07 30.97 38.16
N CYS A 7 20.17 30.39 37.39
CA CYS A 7 19.78 28.99 37.56
C CYS A 7 21.03 28.10 37.40
N PRO A 8 21.39 27.24 38.37
CA PRO A 8 22.51 26.32 38.19
C PRO A 8 22.20 25.41 37.01
N LYS A 9 23.01 25.46 35.96
CA LYS A 9 23.00 24.42 34.93
C LYS A 9 23.67 23.21 35.57
N ALA A 10 22.87 22.21 35.94
CA ALA A 10 23.41 20.91 36.27
C ALA A 10 23.97 20.32 34.98
N ASP A 11 25.28 20.44 34.77
CA ASP A 11 26.01 19.68 33.77
C ASP A 11 26.03 18.22 34.24
N ALA A 12 24.93 17.51 33.97
CA ALA A 12 24.86 16.08 34.24
C ALA A 12 25.89 15.37 33.35
N ASP A 13 26.90 14.79 33.99
CA ASP A 13 27.94 13.98 33.36
C ASP A 13 27.32 12.67 32.86
N TYR A 14 26.87 12.66 31.62
CA TYR A 14 26.31 11.47 30.98
C TYR A 14 27.43 10.67 30.33
N ASP A 15 27.77 9.54 30.95
CA ASP A 15 28.73 8.59 30.40
C ASP A 15 28.08 7.71 29.31
N TYR A 16 28.05 8.23 28.09
CA TYR A 16 27.54 7.52 26.92
C TYR A 16 28.45 6.37 26.46
N GLU A 17 29.70 6.30 26.92
CA GLU A 17 30.65 5.24 26.55
C GLU A 17 30.30 3.92 27.24
N LYS A 18 29.65 3.97 28.40
CA LYS A 18 29.14 2.80 29.13
C LYS A 18 27.92 2.14 28.49
N ILE A 19 27.28 2.75 27.49
CA ILE A 19 26.07 2.21 26.85
C ILE A 19 26.46 1.50 25.54
N PRO A 20 26.29 0.17 25.44
CA PRO A 20 26.58 -0.54 24.20
C PRO A 20 25.73 -0.02 23.04
N LEU A 21 26.36 0.28 21.91
CA LEU A 21 25.65 0.72 20.69
C LEU A 21 24.58 -0.28 20.22
N SER A 22 24.79 -1.57 20.47
CA SER A 22 23.80 -2.63 20.21
C SER A 22 22.51 -2.44 21.01
N TRP A 23 22.62 -2.00 22.26
CA TRP A 23 21.48 -1.72 23.13
C TRP A 23 20.71 -0.50 22.63
N VAL A 24 21.39 0.60 22.30
CA VAL A 24 20.77 1.82 21.74
C VAL A 24 20.02 1.49 20.45
N LYS A 25 20.64 0.75 19.53
CA LYS A 25 20.01 0.30 18.28
C LYS A 25 18.78 -0.58 18.54
N SER A 26 18.86 -1.47 19.54
CA SER A 26 17.74 -2.31 19.94
C SER A 26 16.56 -1.49 20.42
N LYS A 27 16.80 -0.49 21.29
CA LYS A 27 15.77 0.41 21.80
C LYS A 27 15.12 1.27 20.72
N ILE A 28 15.91 1.83 19.80
CA ILE A 28 15.37 2.56 18.64
C ILE A 28 14.47 1.64 17.80
N ARG A 29 14.88 0.39 17.58
CA ARG A 29 14.08 -0.57 16.81
C ARG A 29 12.79 -0.94 17.52
N GLU A 30 12.83 -1.16 18.84
CA GLU A 30 11.67 -1.45 19.68
C GLU A 30 10.64 -0.31 19.60
N GLU A 31 11.08 0.94 19.80
CA GLU A 31 10.21 2.10 19.68
C GLU A 31 9.63 2.28 18.26
N THR A 32 10.45 2.05 17.23
CA THR A 32 10.02 2.18 15.84
C THR A 32 8.92 1.18 15.51
N ILE A 33 9.08 -0.07 15.96
CA ILE A 33 8.06 -1.11 15.77
C ILE A 33 6.77 -0.74 16.52
N LEU A 34 6.87 -0.27 17.76
CA LEU A 34 5.70 0.14 18.54
C LEU A 34 4.93 1.29 17.88
N LYS A 35 5.65 2.32 17.42
CA LYS A 35 5.07 3.46 16.67
C LYS A 35 4.40 2.98 15.37
N TRP A 36 5.02 2.02 14.67
CA TRP A 36 4.46 1.47 13.44
C TRP A 36 3.20 0.64 13.70
N GLN A 37 3.21 -0.22 14.72
CA GLN A 37 2.03 -0.98 15.15
C GLN A 37 0.88 -0.04 15.55
N THR A 38 1.15 0.98 16.35
CA THR A 38 0.14 1.97 16.78
C THR A 38 -0.54 2.66 15.58
N ARG A 39 0.25 3.06 14.57
CA ARG A 39 -0.28 3.64 13.32
C ARG A 39 -1.07 2.61 12.51
N TYR A 40 -0.60 1.37 12.48
CA TYR A 40 -1.28 0.29 11.80
C TYR A 40 -2.64 0.03 12.42
N ASP A 41 -2.73 -0.09 13.75
CA ASP A 41 -3.98 -0.35 14.48
C ASP A 41 -4.98 0.79 14.30
N SER A 42 -4.53 2.04 14.46
CA SER A 42 -5.38 3.25 14.33
C SER A 42 -5.77 3.61 12.89
N SER A 43 -5.14 3.02 11.87
CA SER A 43 -5.46 3.33 10.47
C SER A 43 -6.89 2.90 10.10
N GLN A 44 -7.65 3.79 9.46
CA GLN A 44 -8.97 3.47 8.91
C GLN A 44 -8.89 2.71 7.56
N THR A 45 -7.71 2.66 6.94
CA THR A 45 -7.47 2.00 5.66
C THR A 45 -6.82 0.62 5.85
N GLY A 46 -6.87 -0.21 4.81
CA GLY A 46 -6.21 -1.53 4.84
C GLY A 46 -6.97 -2.61 5.62
N ALA A 47 -8.29 -2.48 5.79
CA ALA A 47 -9.11 -3.44 6.53
C ALA A 47 -8.93 -4.90 6.04
N ILE A 48 -8.81 -5.11 4.72
CA ILE A 48 -8.54 -6.42 4.14
C ILE A 48 -7.16 -6.93 4.59
N THR A 49 -6.12 -6.10 4.45
CA THR A 49 -4.74 -6.45 4.86
C THR A 49 -4.66 -6.82 6.34
N LYS A 50 -5.36 -6.07 7.21
CA LYS A 50 -5.41 -6.36 8.65
C LYS A 50 -6.04 -7.72 8.97
N THR A 51 -6.91 -8.23 8.10
CA THR A 51 -7.53 -9.55 8.30
C THR A 51 -6.53 -10.70 8.06
N PHE A 52 -5.63 -10.54 7.07
CA PHE A 52 -4.53 -11.48 6.82
C PHE A 52 -3.36 -11.28 7.78
N PHE A 53 -3.10 -10.02 8.16
CA PHE A 53 -1.91 -9.58 8.87
C PHE A 53 -2.28 -8.58 9.98
N PRO A 54 -2.80 -9.04 11.12
CA PRO A 54 -3.24 -8.14 12.20
C PRO A 54 -2.07 -7.46 12.93
N ASP A 55 -0.94 -8.14 13.05
CA ASP A 55 0.29 -7.61 13.68
C ASP A 55 1.32 -7.24 12.61
N ALA A 56 1.74 -5.99 12.58
CA ALA A 56 2.64 -5.44 11.56
C ALA A 56 4.04 -6.04 11.65
N LYS A 57 4.54 -6.33 12.86
CA LYS A 57 5.86 -6.95 13.09
C LYS A 57 5.87 -8.38 12.56
N LYS A 58 4.85 -9.17 12.87
CA LYS A 58 4.65 -10.53 12.36
C LYS A 58 4.45 -10.51 10.85
N ALA A 59 3.64 -9.58 10.34
CA ALA A 59 3.41 -9.40 8.90
C ALA A 59 4.73 -9.25 8.13
N TYR A 60 5.61 -8.37 8.60
CA TYR A 60 6.91 -8.14 7.97
C TYR A 60 7.75 -9.43 7.90
N ALA A 61 7.78 -10.22 8.98
CA ALA A 61 8.50 -11.49 9.02
C ALA A 61 7.90 -12.51 8.04
N THR A 62 6.57 -12.61 7.98
CA THR A 62 5.84 -13.53 7.09
C THR A 62 6.04 -13.17 5.63
N ILE A 63 5.82 -11.90 5.25
CA ILE A 63 5.93 -11.43 3.86
C ILE A 63 7.35 -11.59 3.31
N ARG A 64 8.38 -11.32 4.13
CA ARG A 64 9.78 -11.48 3.72
C ARG A 64 10.12 -12.92 3.33
N LYS A 65 9.52 -13.90 4.03
CA LYS A 65 9.72 -15.34 3.75
C LYS A 65 8.84 -15.79 2.57
N LEU A 66 7.58 -15.34 2.54
CA LEU A 66 6.61 -15.72 1.53
C LEU A 66 6.99 -15.24 0.12
N LYS A 67 7.48 -14.00 -0.02
CA LYS A 67 7.70 -13.32 -1.32
C LYS A 67 6.46 -13.42 -2.24
N PRO A 68 5.36 -12.75 -1.87
CA PRO A 68 4.09 -12.95 -2.54
C PRO A 68 4.12 -12.56 -4.02
N THR A 69 3.36 -13.28 -4.83
CA THR A 69 3.17 -12.94 -6.24
C THR A 69 2.39 -11.61 -6.38
N PRO A 70 2.40 -10.96 -7.55
CA PRO A 70 1.59 -9.76 -7.77
C PRO A 70 0.10 -9.99 -7.51
N VAL A 71 -0.44 -11.16 -7.87
CA VAL A 71 -1.85 -11.51 -7.62
C VAL A 71 -2.11 -11.64 -6.13
N GLN A 72 -1.27 -12.36 -5.39
CA GLN A 72 -1.39 -12.49 -3.93
C GLN A 72 -1.31 -11.12 -3.23
N THR A 73 -0.40 -10.25 -3.67
CA THR A 73 -0.29 -8.88 -3.15
C THR A 73 -1.58 -8.08 -3.37
N GLN A 74 -2.19 -8.21 -4.55
CA GLN A 74 -3.48 -7.57 -4.83
C GLN A 74 -4.59 -8.14 -3.94
N ILE A 75 -4.64 -9.45 -3.71
CA ILE A 75 -5.61 -10.10 -2.81
C ILE A 75 -5.48 -9.53 -1.39
N PHE A 76 -4.26 -9.52 -0.82
CA PHE A 76 -4.03 -9.03 0.54
C PHE A 76 -4.37 -7.56 0.73
N THR A 77 -4.31 -6.77 -0.33
CA THR A 77 -4.57 -5.33 -0.27
C THR A 77 -5.98 -4.97 -0.75
N GLY A 78 -6.74 -5.93 -1.30
CA GLY A 78 -8.03 -5.68 -1.91
C GLY A 78 -7.97 -4.88 -3.21
N HIS A 79 -6.83 -4.89 -3.91
CA HIS A 79 -6.62 -4.21 -5.20
C HIS A 79 -6.68 -5.20 -6.38
N THR A 80 -7.59 -6.16 -6.31
CA THR A 80 -7.76 -7.20 -7.34
C THR A 80 -8.63 -6.70 -8.49
N GLY A 81 -8.43 -7.24 -9.70
CA GLY A 81 -9.23 -6.88 -10.88
C GLY A 81 -10.64 -7.49 -10.91
N ILE A 82 -11.33 -7.51 -9.78
CA ILE A 82 -12.68 -8.08 -9.59
C ILE A 82 -13.74 -6.96 -9.53
N ALA A 83 -15.02 -7.31 -9.66
CA ALA A 83 -16.08 -6.34 -9.93
C ALA A 83 -16.20 -5.25 -8.86
N GLU A 84 -16.12 -5.58 -7.56
CA GLU A 84 -16.18 -4.59 -6.47
C GLU A 84 -15.12 -3.48 -6.65
N TYR A 85 -13.86 -3.89 -6.87
CA TYR A 85 -12.75 -2.98 -7.04
C TYR A 85 -12.88 -2.16 -8.33
N LEU A 86 -13.17 -2.81 -9.46
CA LEU A 86 -13.28 -2.13 -10.75
C LEU A 86 -14.44 -1.14 -10.78
N HIS A 87 -15.58 -1.47 -10.15
CA HIS A 87 -16.71 -0.56 -10.01
C HIS A 87 -16.36 0.66 -9.15
N ARG A 88 -15.62 0.48 -8.05
CA ARG A 88 -15.12 1.60 -7.23
C ARG A 88 -14.30 2.60 -8.06
N PHE A 89 -13.54 2.12 -9.04
CA PHE A 89 -12.76 2.93 -9.97
C PHE A 89 -13.49 3.30 -11.28
N LYS A 90 -14.81 3.06 -11.36
CA LYS A 90 -15.65 3.40 -12.53
C LYS A 90 -15.24 2.73 -13.84
N LEU A 91 -14.54 1.60 -13.74
CA LEU A 91 -14.16 0.75 -14.87
C LEU A 91 -15.26 -0.25 -15.22
N LEU A 92 -16.10 -0.61 -14.25
CA LEU A 92 -17.27 -1.48 -14.44
C LEU A 92 -18.53 -0.76 -13.95
N GLN A 93 -19.69 -1.06 -14.54
CA GLN A 93 -20.97 -0.43 -14.19
C GLN A 93 -21.61 -1.00 -12.93
N SER A 94 -21.32 -2.27 -12.61
CA SER A 94 -21.86 -2.95 -11.44
C SER A 94 -20.75 -3.65 -10.65
N PRO A 95 -20.83 -3.68 -9.30
CA PRO A 95 -19.94 -4.47 -8.45
C PRO A 95 -20.39 -5.95 -8.30
N SER A 96 -21.48 -6.35 -8.95
CA SER A 96 -22.07 -7.68 -8.78
C SER A 96 -21.19 -8.83 -9.28
N CYS A 97 -21.32 -9.98 -8.65
CA CYS A 97 -20.71 -11.24 -9.09
C CYS A 97 -21.59 -11.91 -10.15
N GLU A 98 -20.97 -12.74 -11.01
CA GLU A 98 -21.71 -13.55 -11.98
C GLU A 98 -22.49 -14.70 -11.36
N CYS A 99 -22.16 -15.09 -10.13
CA CYS A 99 -22.93 -16.13 -9.45
C CYS A 99 -24.33 -15.66 -9.07
N ASP A 100 -24.49 -14.36 -8.80
CA ASP A 100 -25.72 -13.75 -8.32
C ASP A 100 -25.61 -12.22 -8.48
N ALA A 101 -26.58 -11.62 -9.17
CA ALA A 101 -26.63 -10.19 -9.43
C ALA A 101 -26.74 -9.34 -8.15
N ASP A 102 -27.26 -9.91 -7.05
CA ASP A 102 -27.42 -9.21 -5.78
C ASP A 102 -26.20 -9.33 -4.85
N LYS A 103 -25.20 -10.13 -5.24
CA LYS A 103 -23.97 -10.33 -4.45
C LYS A 103 -22.83 -9.49 -5.00
N ILE A 104 -22.20 -8.71 -4.13
CA ILE A 104 -20.99 -7.96 -4.48
C ILE A 104 -19.81 -8.93 -4.61
N GLU A 105 -19.09 -8.84 -5.74
CA GLU A 105 -17.88 -9.63 -5.98
C GLU A 105 -16.69 -9.07 -5.21
N SER A 106 -16.72 -9.25 -3.89
CA SER A 106 -15.64 -8.87 -2.98
C SER A 106 -14.59 -9.96 -2.84
N VAL A 107 -13.44 -9.59 -2.27
CA VAL A 107 -12.38 -10.55 -1.89
C VAL A 107 -12.96 -11.65 -0.98
N TRP A 108 -13.79 -11.27 -0.01
CA TRP A 108 -14.37 -12.20 0.95
C TRP A 108 -15.45 -13.07 0.32
N HIS A 109 -16.25 -12.51 -0.58
CA HIS A 109 -17.22 -13.29 -1.34
C HIS A 109 -16.52 -14.42 -2.12
N ILE A 110 -15.47 -14.11 -2.90
CA ILE A 110 -14.72 -15.11 -3.66
C ILE A 110 -14.13 -16.19 -2.74
N ILE A 111 -13.50 -15.78 -1.63
CA ILE A 111 -12.79 -16.71 -0.74
C ILE A 111 -13.74 -17.56 0.09
N LEU A 112 -14.88 -17.03 0.55
CA LEU A 112 -15.69 -17.64 1.62
C LEU A 112 -17.10 -18.05 1.19
N GLU A 113 -17.69 -17.42 0.18
CA GLU A 113 -19.15 -17.50 -0.06
C GLU A 113 -19.50 -17.95 -1.48
N CYS A 114 -18.72 -17.53 -2.47
CA CYS A 114 -19.05 -17.68 -3.88
C CYS A 114 -19.23 -19.15 -4.25
N PRO A 115 -20.39 -19.56 -4.81
CA PRO A 115 -20.68 -20.95 -5.13
C PRO A 115 -19.81 -21.47 -6.28
N ARG A 116 -19.33 -20.58 -7.16
CA ARG A 116 -18.39 -20.93 -8.23
C ARG A 116 -17.09 -21.57 -7.73
N TYR A 117 -16.69 -21.21 -6.52
CA TYR A 117 -15.46 -21.68 -5.90
C TYR A 117 -15.74 -22.65 -4.73
N GLU A 118 -16.98 -23.11 -4.58
CA GLU A 118 -17.40 -23.96 -3.46
C GLU A 118 -16.63 -25.27 -3.38
N VAL A 119 -16.52 -25.99 -4.50
CA VAL A 119 -15.79 -27.27 -4.55
C VAL A 119 -14.31 -27.06 -4.20
N ALA A 120 -13.66 -26.08 -4.83
CA ALA A 120 -12.25 -25.79 -4.57
C ALA A 120 -12.00 -25.30 -3.13
N ARG A 121 -12.96 -24.58 -2.54
CA ARG A 121 -12.92 -24.16 -1.14
C ARG A 121 -13.08 -25.35 -0.20
N TYR A 122 -14.04 -26.24 -0.47
CA TYR A 122 -14.25 -27.45 0.31
C TYR A 122 -13.00 -28.36 0.29
N ASP A 123 -12.40 -28.56 -0.87
CA ASP A 123 -11.16 -29.33 -1.01
C ASP A 123 -10.01 -28.71 -0.20
N LEU A 124 -9.88 -27.37 -0.22
CA LEU A 124 -8.91 -26.67 0.60
C LEU A 124 -9.18 -26.88 2.09
N GLU A 125 -10.41 -26.65 2.55
CA GLU A 125 -10.80 -26.79 3.97
C GLU A 125 -10.52 -28.19 4.50
N HIS A 126 -10.80 -29.21 3.68
CA HIS A 126 -10.46 -30.59 3.98
C HIS A 126 -8.94 -30.79 4.06
N LYS A 127 -8.20 -30.28 3.07
CA LYS A 127 -6.73 -30.43 2.98
C LYS A 127 -5.97 -29.74 4.13
N ILE A 128 -6.43 -28.59 4.60
CA ILE A 128 -5.81 -27.87 5.72
C ILE A 128 -6.44 -28.19 7.08
N GLU A 129 -7.46 -29.06 7.08
CA GLU A 129 -8.27 -29.46 8.24
C GLU A 129 -8.76 -28.23 9.02
N THR A 130 -9.20 -27.20 8.32
CA THR A 130 -9.61 -25.91 8.92
C THR A 130 -10.63 -25.24 8.04
N LYS A 131 -11.78 -24.89 8.63
CA LYS A 131 -12.82 -24.11 7.96
C LYS A 131 -12.33 -22.70 7.68
N LEU A 132 -12.62 -22.16 6.50
CA LEU A 132 -12.29 -20.79 6.17
C LEU A 132 -13.29 -19.85 6.85
N GLU A 133 -12.77 -19.06 7.78
CA GLU A 133 -13.50 -18.00 8.45
C GLU A 133 -12.69 -16.71 8.35
N LYS A 134 -13.37 -15.58 8.09
CA LYS A 134 -12.72 -14.28 7.94
C LYS A 134 -11.85 -13.93 9.16
N GLN A 135 -12.34 -14.20 10.37
CA GLN A 135 -11.66 -13.88 11.61
C GLN A 135 -10.38 -14.72 11.81
N LYS A 136 -10.36 -15.96 11.33
CA LYS A 136 -9.26 -16.92 11.50
C LYS A 136 -8.26 -16.91 10.34
N MET A 137 -8.42 -16.00 9.38
CA MET A 137 -7.55 -15.94 8.21
C MET A 137 -6.07 -15.75 8.57
N HIS A 138 -5.79 -14.98 9.62
CA HIS A 138 -4.43 -14.77 10.12
C HIS A 138 -3.77 -16.07 10.63
N GLU A 139 -4.52 -17.00 11.21
CA GLU A 139 -4.02 -18.29 11.71
C GLU A 139 -3.53 -19.17 10.55
N ILE A 140 -4.29 -19.20 9.45
CA ILE A 140 -3.92 -19.89 8.20
C ILE A 140 -2.63 -19.28 7.64
N MET A 141 -2.52 -17.95 7.66
CA MET A 141 -1.36 -17.23 7.15
C MET A 141 -0.11 -17.38 8.03
N GLU A 142 -0.23 -17.68 9.33
CA GLU A 142 0.91 -17.94 10.20
C GLU A 142 1.53 -19.33 9.93
N ASN A 143 0.70 -20.36 9.75
CA ASN A 143 1.16 -21.73 9.47
C ASN A 143 1.72 -21.86 8.03
N PRO A 144 3.00 -22.24 7.84
CA PRO A 144 3.59 -22.33 6.50
C PRO A 144 2.93 -23.31 5.53
N GLU A 145 2.52 -24.48 6.01
CA GLU A 145 1.92 -25.53 5.17
C GLU A 145 0.52 -25.11 4.72
N LYS A 146 -0.32 -24.67 5.68
CA LYS A 146 -1.66 -24.17 5.38
C LYS A 146 -1.64 -22.94 4.47
N ARG A 147 -0.68 -22.04 4.70
CA ARG A 147 -0.50 -20.83 3.89
C ARG A 147 -0.24 -21.16 2.42
N VAL A 148 0.61 -22.13 2.12
CA VAL A 148 0.93 -22.48 0.71
C VAL A 148 -0.33 -22.99 -0.01
N GLU A 149 -1.09 -23.85 0.65
CA GLU A 149 -2.33 -24.40 0.08
C GLU A 149 -3.40 -23.31 -0.11
N PHE A 150 -3.59 -22.46 0.90
CA PHE A 150 -4.51 -21.33 0.82
C PHE A 150 -4.16 -20.39 -0.34
N LEU A 151 -2.87 -20.04 -0.50
CA LEU A 151 -2.45 -19.13 -1.56
C LEU A 151 -2.58 -19.75 -2.95
N SER A 152 -2.38 -21.06 -3.09
CA SER A 152 -2.63 -21.79 -4.33
C SER A 152 -4.11 -21.71 -4.74
N PHE A 153 -5.02 -21.96 -3.81
CA PHE A 153 -6.46 -21.80 -4.01
C PHE A 153 -6.83 -20.35 -4.37
N ALA A 154 -6.42 -19.39 -3.54
CA ALA A 154 -6.78 -17.99 -3.72
C ALA A 154 -6.23 -17.45 -5.05
N GLU A 155 -4.98 -17.76 -5.39
CA GLU A 155 -4.41 -17.29 -6.66
C GLU A 155 -5.15 -17.84 -7.88
N LYS A 156 -5.57 -19.11 -7.87
CA LYS A 156 -6.38 -19.71 -8.95
C LYS A 156 -7.75 -19.02 -9.06
N ALA A 157 -8.49 -18.93 -7.95
CA ALA A 157 -9.83 -18.32 -7.93
C ALA A 157 -9.81 -16.87 -8.44
N PHE A 158 -8.84 -16.06 -7.98
CA PHE A 158 -8.74 -14.66 -8.39
C PHE A 158 -8.23 -14.47 -9.81
N ARG A 159 -7.41 -15.38 -10.34
CA ARG A 159 -7.02 -15.36 -11.77
C ARG A 159 -8.22 -15.61 -12.65
N GLU A 160 -9.04 -16.60 -12.31
CA GLU A 160 -10.30 -16.87 -13.03
C GLU A 160 -11.26 -15.68 -12.95
N ALA A 161 -11.50 -15.15 -11.74
CA ALA A 161 -12.37 -14.00 -11.54
C ALA A 161 -11.90 -12.77 -12.34
N THR A 162 -10.60 -12.48 -12.32
CA THR A 162 -10.02 -11.30 -13.00
C THR A 162 -9.99 -11.46 -14.53
N SER A 163 -9.84 -12.68 -15.04
CA SER A 163 -9.70 -12.95 -16.48
C SER A 163 -10.87 -12.39 -17.31
N ARG A 164 -12.07 -12.38 -16.73
CA ARG A 164 -13.32 -11.94 -17.37
C ARG A 164 -13.31 -10.46 -17.72
N HIS A 165 -12.71 -9.63 -16.87
CA HIS A 165 -12.63 -8.19 -17.07
C HIS A 165 -11.48 -7.77 -18.01
N ARG A 166 -10.52 -8.67 -18.26
CA ARG A 166 -9.34 -8.37 -19.10
C ARG A 166 -9.71 -8.12 -20.57
N SER A 167 -10.72 -8.82 -21.09
CA SER A 167 -11.24 -8.61 -22.45
C SER A 167 -12.02 -7.29 -22.56
N MET A 168 -12.82 -6.95 -21.55
CA MET A 168 -13.63 -5.72 -21.55
C MET A 168 -12.79 -4.44 -21.44
N ASN A 169 -11.74 -4.44 -20.62
CA ASN A 169 -10.85 -3.29 -20.49
C ASN A 169 -10.04 -3.00 -21.76
N ARG A 170 -9.71 -4.03 -22.55
CA ARG A 170 -9.03 -3.84 -23.84
C ARG A 170 -9.95 -3.13 -24.84
N LYS A 171 -11.21 -3.57 -24.96
CA LYS A 171 -12.19 -2.95 -25.86
C LYS A 171 -12.48 -1.49 -25.52
N ARG A 172 -12.64 -1.16 -24.23
CA ARG A 172 -12.81 0.25 -23.79
C ARG A 172 -11.62 1.13 -24.16
N ASN A 173 -10.39 0.63 -24.00
CA ASN A 173 -9.18 1.38 -24.33
C ASN A 173 -8.99 1.53 -25.86
N GLU A 174 -9.53 0.62 -26.66
CA GLU A 174 -9.56 0.72 -28.13
C GLU A 174 -10.69 1.65 -28.63
N GLU A 175 -11.83 1.70 -27.93
CA GLU A 175 -12.99 2.53 -28.26
C GLU A 175 -12.87 4.00 -27.80
N THR A 176 -11.89 4.32 -26.94
CA THR A 176 -11.64 5.70 -26.48
C THR A 176 -10.31 6.21 -27.08
N PRO A 177 -10.32 6.98 -28.18
CA PRO A 177 -9.12 7.68 -28.66
C PRO A 177 -8.61 8.64 -27.58
N PRO A 178 -7.30 8.93 -27.49
CA PRO A 178 -6.80 9.94 -26.58
C PRO A 178 -7.42 11.28 -26.97
N THR A 179 -8.40 11.73 -26.20
CA THR A 179 -9.00 13.04 -26.40
C THR A 179 -7.92 14.06 -26.05
N ALA A 180 -7.33 14.67 -27.08
CA ALA A 180 -6.52 15.85 -26.91
C ALA A 180 -7.32 16.90 -26.11
N PRO A 181 -6.71 17.66 -25.21
CA PRO A 181 -7.42 18.71 -24.48
C PRO A 181 -8.02 19.71 -25.49
N THR A 182 -9.34 19.77 -25.53
CA THR A 182 -10.10 20.76 -26.27
C THR A 182 -9.69 22.16 -25.82
N SER A 183 -9.24 22.94 -26.79
CA SER A 183 -8.84 24.34 -26.67
C SER A 183 -10.01 25.22 -26.22
N ALA A 184 -9.77 26.03 -25.20
CA ALA A 184 -10.62 27.17 -24.86
C ALA A 184 -10.30 28.38 -25.78
N PRO A 185 -11.24 29.32 -26.00
CA PRO A 185 -11.15 30.33 -27.05
C PRO A 185 -10.05 31.37 -26.86
N THR A 186 -9.46 31.72 -27.99
CA THR A 186 -8.46 32.74 -28.33
C THR A 186 -8.64 34.11 -27.66
N GLN A 187 -7.58 34.62 -27.03
CA GLN A 187 -7.21 36.04 -27.08
C GLN A 187 -5.82 36.15 -27.75
N LYS A 188 -5.71 37.09 -28.71
CA LYS A 188 -4.58 37.33 -29.61
C LYS A 188 -3.57 38.35 -28.98
N PRO A 189 -2.40 38.65 -29.58
CA PRO A 189 -1.08 38.38 -29.00
C PRO A 189 -0.19 39.63 -28.81
N GLN A 190 0.91 39.50 -28.06
CA GLN A 190 2.10 40.33 -28.27
C GLN A 190 3.38 39.47 -28.34
N GLU A 191 4.04 39.62 -29.49
CA GLU A 191 5.38 39.27 -30.01
C GLU A 191 6.55 39.50 -29.03
N ASN A 192 7.77 38.93 -29.11
CA ASN A 192 8.54 37.87 -29.80
C ASN A 192 9.97 37.94 -29.13
N PRO A 193 11.06 37.25 -29.55
CA PRO A 193 11.25 35.95 -30.23
C PRO A 193 12.37 35.05 -29.60
N GLU A 194 12.47 33.84 -30.16
CA GLU A 194 13.69 33.02 -30.43
C GLU A 194 14.54 32.41 -29.29
N ASN A 195 14.51 31.07 -29.20
CA ASN A 195 15.63 30.23 -29.66
C ASN A 195 15.27 28.72 -29.73
N GLU A 196 15.99 28.04 -30.64
CA GLU A 196 15.67 26.77 -31.28
C GLU A 196 15.87 25.49 -30.45
N ALA A 197 15.17 24.47 -30.96
CA ALA A 197 15.27 23.01 -30.82
C ALA A 197 16.49 22.37 -30.15
N THR A 198 16.26 21.29 -29.39
CA THR A 198 16.86 19.96 -29.65
C THR A 198 16.22 18.88 -28.75
N THR A 199 15.66 17.85 -29.40
CA THR A 199 15.27 16.54 -28.87
C THR A 199 16.36 15.92 -27.99
N LEU A 200 16.02 15.35 -26.83
CA LEU A 200 16.68 14.15 -26.27
C LEU A 200 15.90 13.58 -25.07
N ARG A 201 15.65 12.26 -25.12
CA ARG A 201 15.11 11.43 -24.04
C ARG A 201 16.12 11.40 -22.88
N THR A 202 15.70 11.73 -21.66
CA THR A 202 16.41 11.31 -20.44
C THR A 202 15.44 10.98 -19.31
N THR A 203 15.82 9.92 -18.61
CA THR A 203 15.08 9.18 -17.60
C THR A 203 15.03 9.95 -16.27
N THR A 204 13.93 9.76 -15.54
CA THR A 204 13.58 10.33 -14.23
C THR A 204 14.66 10.20 -13.14
N THR A 205 15.71 9.41 -13.37
CA THR A 205 16.78 9.11 -12.41
C THR A 205 17.77 10.27 -12.22
N GLU A 206 17.98 11.16 -13.20
CA GLU A 206 18.94 12.28 -13.05
C GLU A 206 18.40 13.49 -12.27
N ARG A 207 17.07 13.62 -12.11
CA ARG A 207 16.48 14.76 -11.39
C ARG A 207 16.52 14.60 -9.87
N MET A 208 16.90 13.42 -9.36
CA MET A 208 17.08 13.17 -7.92
C MET A 208 18.50 13.44 -7.40
N LEU A 209 19.47 13.75 -8.27
CA LEU A 209 20.90 13.80 -7.92
C LEU A 209 21.55 15.19 -7.97
N ARG A 210 20.76 16.28 -7.98
CA ARG A 210 21.29 17.66 -7.83
C ARG A 210 20.72 18.39 -6.62
N CYS A 211 20.89 17.82 -5.42
CA CYS A 211 20.64 18.50 -4.15
C CYS A 211 21.69 18.15 -3.09
N ALA A 212 22.90 17.77 -3.51
CA ALA A 212 23.95 17.33 -2.60
C ALA A 212 25.26 18.03 -2.92
N GLU A 213 25.36 19.32 -2.60
CA GLU A 213 26.65 20.01 -2.47
C GLU A 213 26.47 21.24 -1.58
N THR A 214 26.37 21.02 -0.27
CA THR A 214 26.85 21.99 0.71
C THR A 214 27.60 21.21 1.78
N ALA A 215 28.92 21.42 1.84
CA ALA A 215 29.76 20.90 2.89
C ALA A 215 29.31 21.50 4.23
N GLY A 216 28.73 20.67 5.10
CA GLY A 216 28.23 21.05 6.42
C GLY A 216 28.53 19.96 7.45
N LYS A 217 29.12 20.37 8.58
CA LYS A 217 29.73 19.59 9.67
C LYS A 217 28.82 18.48 10.28
N PRO A 218 29.40 17.43 10.90
CA PRO A 218 28.64 16.30 11.43
C PRO A 218 27.82 16.71 12.65
N GLY A 219 26.50 16.65 12.51
CA GLY A 219 25.52 16.85 13.58
C GLY A 219 24.22 16.16 13.21
N ILE A 220 23.61 15.45 14.16
CA ILE A 220 22.40 14.65 13.97
C ILE A 220 21.25 15.56 13.52
N ARG A 221 20.79 15.39 12.27
CA ARG A 221 19.66 16.13 11.71
C ARG A 221 18.36 15.45 12.11
N THR A 222 17.69 15.94 13.15
CA THR A 222 16.28 15.60 13.41
C THR A 222 15.43 16.17 12.26
N ARG A 223 14.66 15.31 11.58
CA ARG A 223 13.64 15.74 10.62
C ARG A 223 12.30 15.76 11.34
N GLU A 224 11.84 16.93 11.74
CA GLU A 224 10.42 17.16 12.02
C GLU A 224 9.65 17.13 10.71
N TRP A 225 8.69 16.20 10.60
CA TRP A 225 7.76 16.16 9.48
C TRP A 225 6.48 16.88 9.91
N HIS A 226 6.36 18.17 9.60
CA HIS A 226 5.07 18.84 9.60
C HIS A 226 4.31 18.44 8.33
N CYS A 227 3.28 17.59 8.47
CA CYS A 227 2.30 17.34 7.42
C CYS A 227 1.11 18.28 7.62
N SER A 228 1.09 19.39 6.90
CA SER A 228 -0.13 20.21 6.72
C SER A 228 -0.91 19.65 5.53
N TRP A 229 -2.11 19.14 5.77
CA TRP A 229 -3.06 18.78 4.72
C TRP A 229 -4.13 19.87 4.66
N THR A 230 -4.09 20.71 3.62
CA THR A 230 -5.21 21.61 3.30
C THR A 230 -6.26 20.84 2.48
N LYS A 231 -7.46 20.76 3.05
CA LYS A 231 -8.64 20.12 2.48
C LYS A 231 -9.34 21.11 1.56
N THR A 232 -9.16 21.01 0.25
CA THR A 232 -9.98 21.75 -0.71
C THR A 232 -11.30 21.01 -0.95
N ARG A 233 -12.37 21.51 -0.33
CA ARG A 233 -13.76 21.26 -0.75
C ARG A 233 -13.95 21.93 -2.12
N LYS A 234 -14.41 21.19 -3.13
CA LYS A 234 -15.15 21.78 -4.26
C LYS A 234 -16.63 21.53 -4.00
N GLY A 235 -17.39 22.62 -3.95
CA GLY A 235 -18.84 22.61 -4.09
C GLY A 235 -19.24 22.42 -5.54
#